data_AF-A0AA38MSX3-F1
#
_entry.id   AF-A0AA38MSX3-F1
#
_cell.length_a   1.000
_cell.length_b   1.000
_cell.length_c   1.000
_cell.angle_alpha   90.00
_cell.angle_beta   90.00
_cell.angle_gamma   90.00
#
_symmetry.space_group_name_H-M   'P 1'
#
loop_
_entity.id
_entity.type
_entity.pdbx_description
1 polymer ?
#
loop_
_entity_poly.entity_id
_entity_poly.type
_entity_poly.pdbx_seq_one_letter_code
_entity_poly.pdbx_strand_id
1 'polypeptide(L)'
;MLQHHNRVATGIMKTRHELRDNSVGFQTGDLVWLYNPRSRNGCCPKLPSDWKGPYTVVTRIKDVVYRIRRGPKRKMKNVYLGRLMTYNSSSAVDVSEEEAML
;
A
#
# COMPACT_ATOMS: atom_id res chain seq x y z
N MET A 1 4.98 -24.12 -31.83
CA MET A 1 4.63 -22.84 -32.48
C MET A 1 3.78 -22.00 -31.53
N LEU A 2 4.39 -21.37 -30.51
CA LEU A 2 3.65 -20.59 -29.53
C LEU A 2 4.51 -19.39 -29.08
N GLN A 3 3.89 -18.20 -29.09
CA GLN A 3 4.30 -16.96 -28.41
C GLN A 3 5.24 -15.96 -29.12
N HIS A 4 4.90 -15.46 -30.32
CA HIS A 4 5.54 -14.22 -30.84
C HIS A 4 4.70 -12.93 -30.63
N HIS A 5 3.39 -13.03 -30.36
CA HIS A 5 2.47 -11.91 -30.59
C HIS A 5 2.39 -10.84 -29.46
N ASN A 6 2.79 -11.13 -28.22
CA ASN A 6 2.56 -10.21 -27.09
C ASN A 6 3.77 -9.35 -26.69
N ARG A 7 4.87 -9.42 -27.45
CA ARG A 7 6.18 -8.87 -27.03
C ARG A 7 6.19 -7.35 -26.84
N VAL A 8 5.39 -6.62 -27.63
CA VAL A 8 5.30 -5.16 -27.55
C VAL A 8 4.45 -4.73 -26.34
N ALA A 9 3.28 -5.35 -26.16
CA ALA A 9 2.39 -5.04 -25.03
C ALA A 9 3.02 -5.41 -23.68
N THR A 10 3.71 -6.55 -23.60
CA THR A 10 4.43 -6.96 -22.39
C THR A 10 5.64 -6.08 -22.12
N GLY A 11 6.33 -5.60 -23.17
CA GLY A 11 7.42 -4.63 -23.05
C GLY A 11 6.96 -3.31 -22.43
N ILE A 12 5.87 -2.72 -22.93
CA ILE A 12 5.30 -1.46 -22.41
C ILE A 12 4.83 -1.63 -20.96
N MET A 13 4.14 -2.73 -20.63
CA MET A 13 3.74 -3.03 -19.26
C MET A 13 4.96 -3.15 -18.34
N LYS A 14 6.01 -3.86 -18.76
CA LYS A 14 7.22 -4.07 -17.98
C LYS A 14 7.93 -2.75 -17.68
N THR A 15 8.16 -1.90 -18.68
CA THR A 15 8.79 -0.58 -18.49
C THR A 15 7.97 0.30 -17.55
N ARG A 16 6.63 0.29 -17.64
CA ARG A 16 5.78 1.06 -16.72
C ARG A 16 5.89 0.59 -15.27
N HIS A 17 6.05 -0.71 -15.06
CA HIS A 17 6.27 -1.28 -13.73
C HIS A 17 7.65 -0.90 -13.18
N GLU A 18 8.71 -0.99 -14.00
CA GLU A 18 10.07 -0.62 -13.61
C GLU A 18 10.18 0.87 -13.24
N LEU A 19 9.48 1.77 -13.96
CA LEU A 19 9.43 3.20 -13.65
C LEU A 19 8.68 3.53 -12.35
N ARG A 20 7.82 2.64 -11.85
CA ARG A 20 7.03 2.84 -10.61
C ARG A 20 7.69 2.31 -9.35
N ASP A 21 8.81 1.58 -9.48
CA ASP A 21 9.59 1.18 -8.33
C ASP A 21 10.30 2.41 -7.78
N ASN A 22 9.75 3.00 -6.71
CA ASN A 22 10.42 4.03 -5.93
C ASN A 22 11.80 3.50 -5.54
N SER A 23 12.86 4.10 -6.11
CA SER A 23 14.26 3.70 -5.89
C SER A 23 14.66 3.78 -4.41
N VAL A 24 13.95 4.58 -3.60
CA VAL A 24 14.22 4.77 -2.17
C VAL A 24 13.39 3.82 -1.27
N GLY A 25 12.24 3.30 -1.75
CA GLY A 25 11.38 2.39 -0.98
C GLY A 25 10.84 2.95 0.35
N PHE A 26 10.21 2.08 1.15
CA PHE A 26 9.79 2.37 2.53
C PHE A 26 10.69 1.65 3.53
N GLN A 27 10.89 2.25 4.71
CA GLN A 27 11.62 1.65 5.83
C GLN A 27 10.69 1.01 6.84
N THR A 28 11.25 0.16 7.69
CA THR A 28 10.48 -0.43 8.81
C THR A 28 10.17 0.68 9.82
N GLY A 29 8.90 0.78 10.23
CA GLY A 29 8.42 1.85 11.10
C GLY A 29 7.65 2.94 10.35
N ASP A 30 7.82 3.06 9.03
CA ASP A 30 7.12 4.09 8.24
C ASP A 30 5.61 3.91 8.29
N LEU A 31 4.91 5.04 8.39
CA LEU A 31 3.47 5.09 8.25
C LEU A 31 3.09 5.21 6.77
N VAL A 32 2.18 4.35 6.33
CA VAL A 32 1.74 4.27 4.94
C VAL A 32 0.22 4.12 4.82
N TRP A 33 -0.36 4.76 3.81
CA TRP A 33 -1.73 4.53 3.39
C TRP A 33 -1.83 3.31 2.49
N LEU A 34 -2.86 2.48 2.68
CA LEU A 34 -3.12 1.31 1.85
C LEU A 34 -4.25 1.57 0.85
N TYR A 35 -3.98 1.44 -0.45
CA TYR A 35 -5.00 1.42 -1.49
C TYR A 35 -5.78 0.10 -1.49
N ASN A 36 -7.08 0.15 -1.26
CA ASN A 36 -7.98 -1.00 -1.25
C ASN A 36 -9.29 -0.67 -1.99
N PRO A 37 -9.35 -0.86 -3.32
CA PRO A 37 -10.48 -0.47 -4.18
C PRO A 37 -11.71 -1.38 -4.04
N ARG A 38 -11.97 -1.89 -2.83
CA ARG A 38 -13.05 -2.84 -2.61
C ARG A 38 -14.37 -2.07 -2.72
N SER A 39 -14.98 -2.15 -3.91
CA SER A 39 -16.34 -1.71 -4.17
C SER A 39 -17.25 -2.34 -3.11
N ARG A 40 -17.84 -1.50 -2.27
CA ARG A 40 -18.80 -1.96 -1.27
C ARG A 40 -20.12 -2.09 -2.03
N ASN A 41 -20.47 -3.32 -2.40
CA ASN A 41 -21.73 -3.63 -3.09
C ASN A 41 -22.87 -2.90 -2.35
N GLY A 42 -23.59 -2.02 -3.05
CA GLY A 42 -24.71 -1.24 -2.50
C GLY A 42 -24.39 0.15 -1.93
N CYS A 43 -23.12 0.62 -1.97
CA CYS A 43 -22.79 2.02 -1.66
C CYS A 43 -22.53 2.83 -2.93
N CYS A 44 -22.94 4.10 -2.93
CA CYS A 44 -22.70 5.01 -4.06
C CYS A 44 -21.19 5.12 -4.37
N PRO A 45 -20.76 4.89 -5.62
CA PRO A 45 -19.34 4.90 -6.01
C PRO A 45 -18.66 6.28 -5.96
N LYS A 46 -19.40 7.37 -5.74
CA LYS A 46 -18.88 8.74 -5.86
C LYS A 46 -18.13 9.29 -4.63
N LEU A 47 -18.21 8.63 -3.47
CA LEU A 47 -17.74 9.22 -2.19
C LEU A 47 -16.84 8.37 -1.27
N PRO A 48 -16.65 7.03 -1.41
CA PRO A 48 -15.72 6.35 -0.51
C PRO A 48 -14.27 6.54 -0.95
N SER A 49 -13.39 6.91 -0.02
CA SER A 49 -11.94 6.85 -0.24
C SER A 49 -11.49 5.39 -0.24
N ASP A 50 -10.82 4.99 -1.32
CA ASP A 50 -10.18 3.67 -1.44
C ASP A 50 -8.95 3.52 -0.54
N TRP A 51 -8.42 4.63 0.00
CA TRP A 51 -7.27 4.65 0.88
C TRP A 51 -7.68 4.34 2.30
N LYS A 52 -7.06 3.32 2.89
CA LYS A 52 -7.33 2.90 4.26
C LYS A 52 -6.12 3.11 5.13
N GLY A 53 -6.35 3.82 6.24
CA GLY A 53 -5.57 3.97 7.47
C GLY A 53 -4.07 4.27 7.33
N PRO A 54 -3.45 4.81 8.38
CA PRO A 54 -2.02 4.59 8.56
C PRO A 54 -1.81 3.12 8.93
N TYR A 55 -0.92 2.47 8.19
CA TYR A 55 -0.32 1.20 8.55
C TYR A 55 1.15 1.43 8.81
N THR A 56 1.71 0.72 9.78
CA THR A 56 3.16 0.66 9.99
C THR A 56 3.76 -0.39 9.07
N VAL A 57 4.81 -0.05 8.35
CA VAL A 57 5.66 -1.01 7.65
C VAL A 57 6.41 -1.84 8.69
N VAL A 58 6.18 -3.14 8.70
CA VAL A 58 6.82 -4.09 9.62
C VAL A 58 8.13 -4.61 9.05
N THR A 59 8.14 -4.92 7.75
CA THR A 59 9.31 -5.49 7.08
C THR A 59 9.19 -5.32 5.58
N ARG A 60 10.32 -5.05 4.91
CA ARG A 60 10.45 -5.18 3.46
C ARG A 60 10.77 -6.64 3.12
N ILE A 61 9.84 -7.35 2.49
CA ILE A 61 10.02 -8.77 2.12
C ILE A 61 10.83 -8.87 0.83
N LYS A 62 10.50 -8.01 -0.14
CA LYS A 62 11.18 -7.86 -1.43
C LYS A 62 11.23 -6.38 -1.78
N ASP A 63 11.91 -6.03 -2.86
CA ASP A 63 12.03 -4.62 -3.28
C ASP A 63 10.67 -3.93 -3.44
N VAL A 64 9.70 -4.70 -3.94
CA VAL A 64 8.36 -4.25 -4.31
C VAL A 64 7.25 -4.76 -3.41
N VAL A 65 7.56 -5.60 -2.40
CA VAL A 65 6.55 -6.20 -1.50
C VAL A 65 6.89 -5.91 -0.04
N TYR A 66 5.94 -5.28 0.63
CA TYR A 66 6.05 -4.85 2.01
C TYR A 66 5.05 -5.58 2.89
N ARG A 67 5.46 -5.89 4.11
CA ARG A 67 4.59 -6.38 5.16
C ARG A 67 4.16 -5.20 6.02
N ILE A 68 2.85 -4.95 6.11
CA ILE A 68 2.28 -3.83 6.84
C ILE A 68 1.33 -4.30 7.94
N ARG A 69 1.16 -3.49 8.98
CA ARG A 69 0.29 -3.79 10.13
C ARG A 69 -0.36 -2.50 10.66
N ARG A 70 -1.64 -2.57 11.05
CA ARG A 70 -2.40 -1.42 11.57
C ARG A 70 -2.32 -1.25 13.11
N GLY A 71 -1.77 -2.24 13.81
CA GLY A 71 -1.65 -2.25 15.27
C GLY A 71 -1.20 -3.62 15.79
N PRO A 72 -0.78 -3.75 17.05
CA PRO A 72 -0.06 -4.92 17.57
C PRO A 72 -0.85 -6.24 17.46
N LYS A 73 -2.16 -6.21 17.76
CA LYS A 73 -3.06 -7.38 17.74
C LYS A 73 -3.67 -7.67 16.36
N ARG A 74 -3.41 -6.84 15.34
CA ARG A 74 -4.03 -6.98 14.01
C ARG A 74 -3.14 -7.83 13.09
N LYS A 75 -3.78 -8.64 12.24
CA LYS A 75 -3.08 -9.45 11.24
C LYS A 75 -2.24 -8.57 10.29
N MET A 76 -1.02 -9.02 10.03
CA MET A 76 -0.13 -8.40 9.05
C MET A 76 -0.62 -8.70 7.62
N LYS A 77 -0.29 -7.82 6.67
CA LYS A 77 -0.64 -7.96 5.25
C LYS A 77 0.59 -7.74 4.38
N ASN A 78 0.74 -8.57 3.35
CA ASN A 78 1.75 -8.37 2.32
C ASN A 78 1.12 -7.56 1.18
N VAL A 79 1.74 -6.44 0.83
CA VAL A 79 1.21 -5.45 -0.10
C VAL A 79 2.30 -5.00 -1.06
N TYR A 80 1.93 -4.85 -2.33
CA TYR A 80 2.81 -4.34 -3.37
C TYR A 80 3.02 -2.82 -3.22
N LEU A 81 4.23 -2.34 -3.50
CA LEU A 81 4.64 -0.94 -3.39
C LEU A 81 3.66 0.02 -4.07
N GLY A 82 3.19 -0.31 -5.28
CA GLY A 82 2.24 0.51 -6.03
C GLY A 82 0.83 0.64 -5.41
N ARG A 83 0.57 0.02 -4.25
CA ARG A 83 -0.64 0.17 -3.44
C ARG A 83 -0.39 0.91 -2.12
N LEU A 84 0.82 1.38 -1.89
CA LEU A 84 1.22 2.12 -0.71
C LEU A 84 1.49 3.57 -1.08
N MET A 85 1.16 4.47 -0.15
CA MET A 85 1.46 5.90 -0.26
C MET A 85 2.02 6.39 1.08
N THR A 86 2.98 7.32 1.04
CA THR A 86 3.56 7.90 2.25
C THR A 86 2.48 8.56 3.10
N TYR A 87 2.51 8.31 4.40
CA TYR A 87 1.70 9.06 5.36
C TYR A 87 2.50 10.29 5.79
N ASN A 88 2.19 11.46 5.22
CA ASN A 88 2.84 12.70 5.63
C ASN A 88 2.29 13.13 6.99
N SER A 89 3.00 12.83 8.07
CA SER A 89 2.65 13.27 9.44
C SER A 89 3.07 14.71 9.74
N SER A 90 3.40 15.54 8.73
CA SER A 90 3.82 16.92 8.93
C SER A 90 2.70 17.87 9.39
N SER A 91 1.48 17.38 9.56
CA SER A 91 0.34 18.16 10.07
C SER A 91 -0.67 17.26 10.79
N ALA A 92 -0.26 16.60 11.87
CA ALA A 92 -1.17 16.08 12.90
C ALA A 92 -0.35 15.66 14.12
N VAL A 93 -0.08 16.63 14.98
CA VAL A 93 0.03 16.38 16.41
C VAL A 93 -1.38 15.99 16.87
N ASP A 94 -1.48 15.00 17.76
CA ASP A 94 -2.69 14.49 18.45
C ASP A 94 -3.59 13.49 17.69
N VAL A 95 -3.58 12.22 18.13
CA VAL A 95 -4.66 11.58 18.94
C VAL A 95 -4.10 10.33 19.65
N SER A 96 -3.81 10.49 20.94
CA SER A 96 -4.26 9.65 22.05
C SER A 96 -4.23 8.11 21.88
N GLU A 97 -3.16 7.46 22.36
CA GLU A 97 -3.07 6.00 22.56
C GLU A 97 -3.17 5.57 24.05
N GLU A 98 -3.69 6.42 24.93
CA GLU A 98 -3.70 6.14 26.39
C GLU A 98 -4.99 5.47 26.92
N GLU A 99 -6.12 5.45 26.21
CA GLU A 99 -7.42 5.01 26.78
C GLU A 99 -8.09 3.86 26.00
N ALA A 100 -7.52 2.65 26.07
CA ALA A 100 -8.23 1.41 25.77
C ALA A 100 -7.57 0.16 26.41
N MET A 101 -7.12 0.28 27.66
CA MET A 101 -6.73 -0.85 28.51
C MET A 101 -7.43 -0.78 29.88
N LEU A 102 -8.77 -0.76 29.83
CA LEU A 102 -9.68 -1.24 30.88
C LEU A 102 -10.76 -2.10 30.21
#